data_AF-A0A5B8UAN1-F1
#
_entry.id   AF-A0A5B8UAN1-F1
#
_cell.length_a   1.000
_cell.length_b   1.000
_cell.length_c   1.000
_cell.angle_alpha   90.00
_cell.angle_beta   90.00
_cell.angle_gamma   90.00
#
_symmetry.space_group_name_H-M   'P 1'
#
loop_
_entity.id
_entity.type
_entity.pdbx_description
1 polymer ?
#
loop_
_entity_poly.entity_id
_entity_poly.type
_entity_poly.pdbx_seq_one_letter_code
_entity_poly.pdbx_strand_id
1 'polypeptide(L)'
;MAYNLELFGGRLHSDRWFAASWGAFPALTGWWVNALHVSAEGLLVAGACYLLSLAQRRLSTPVRELRRRTVSVSGRQVLADGRAIELDAARLAAPLDGALRACACGLVVLAAGLVAARL
;
A
#
# COMPACT_ATOMS: atom_id res chain seq x y z
N MET A 1 -12.20 -20.61 -10.19
CA MET A 1 -13.24 -20.19 -9.22
C MET A 1 -13.43 -18.68 -9.31
N ALA A 2 -14.42 -18.24 -10.09
CA ALA A 2 -14.62 -16.83 -10.45
C ALA A 2 -16.09 -16.39 -10.29
N TYR A 3 -16.81 -16.93 -9.30
CA TYR A 3 -18.25 -16.68 -9.18
C TYR A 3 -18.59 -15.32 -8.50
N ASN A 4 -17.65 -14.71 -7.78
CA ASN A 4 -17.87 -13.46 -7.02
C ASN A 4 -17.19 -12.21 -7.62
N LEU A 5 -16.45 -12.33 -8.72
CA LEU A 5 -15.73 -11.20 -9.31
C LEU A 5 -16.64 -10.29 -10.17
N GLU A 6 -17.82 -10.78 -10.56
CA GLU A 6 -18.75 -10.06 -11.44
C GLU A 6 -19.89 -9.36 -10.71
N LEU A 7 -20.13 -9.62 -9.42
CA LEU A 7 -21.03 -8.77 -8.63
C LEU A 7 -20.45 -7.35 -8.60
N PHE A 8 -21.15 -6.41 -9.25
CA PHE A 8 -20.79 -5.00 -9.43
C PHE A 8 -19.62 -4.72 -10.40
N GLY A 9 -19.34 -5.62 -11.35
CA GLY A 9 -18.37 -5.35 -12.43
C GLY A 9 -16.93 -5.14 -11.93
N GLY A 10 -16.49 -5.94 -10.95
CA GLY A 10 -15.13 -5.88 -10.40
C GLY A 10 -14.85 -4.71 -9.44
N ARG A 11 -15.82 -3.81 -9.18
CA ARG A 11 -15.63 -2.61 -8.34
C ARG A 11 -15.24 -2.95 -6.90
N LEU A 12 -15.79 -4.04 -6.37
CA LEU A 12 -15.51 -4.56 -5.02
C LEU A 12 -14.16 -5.28 -4.89
N HIS A 13 -13.40 -5.46 -5.97
CA HIS A 13 -12.08 -6.10 -5.93
C HIS A 13 -10.95 -5.15 -6.36
N SER A 14 -11.24 -3.84 -6.37
CA SER A 14 -10.26 -2.80 -6.70
C SER A 14 -9.35 -2.45 -5.52
N ASP A 15 -8.17 -1.90 -5.81
CA ASP A 15 -7.24 -1.39 -4.77
C ASP A 15 -7.89 -0.32 -3.88
N ARG A 16 -8.80 0.48 -4.44
CA ARG A 16 -9.56 1.50 -3.71
C ARG A 16 -10.53 0.85 -2.72
N TRP A 17 -11.24 -0.19 -3.15
CA TRP A 17 -12.12 -0.93 -2.26
C TRP A 17 -11.33 -1.63 -1.15
N PHE A 18 -10.19 -2.24 -1.49
CA PHE A 18 -9.29 -2.80 -0.49
C PHE A 18 -8.87 -1.74 0.55
N ALA A 19 -8.43 -0.57 0.10
CA ALA A 19 -8.03 0.52 0.99
C ALA A 19 -9.20 1.02 1.86
N ALA A 20 -10.42 1.06 1.32
CA ALA A 20 -11.61 1.42 2.10
C ALA A 20 -11.96 0.38 3.15
N SER A 21 -12.06 -0.90 2.77
CA SER A 21 -12.51 -1.98 3.64
C SER A 21 -11.46 -2.42 4.67
N TRP A 22 -10.17 -2.34 4.33
CA TRP A 22 -9.09 -2.83 5.21
C TRP A 22 -8.23 -1.72 5.81
N GLY A 23 -8.22 -0.53 5.22
CA GLY A 23 -7.53 0.64 5.77
C GLY A 23 -8.47 1.53 6.57
N ALA A 24 -9.42 2.17 5.88
CA ALA A 24 -10.28 3.20 6.47
C ALA A 24 -11.26 2.63 7.49
N PHE A 25 -11.96 1.56 7.12
CA PHE A 25 -13.07 1.02 7.91
C PHE A 25 -12.62 0.53 9.30
N PRO A 26 -11.59 -0.31 9.46
CA PRO A 26 -11.15 -0.75 10.78
C PRO A 26 -10.65 0.40 11.65
N ALA A 27 -9.98 1.40 11.07
CA ALA A 27 -9.54 2.59 11.78
C ALA A 27 -10.73 3.40 12.32
N LEU A 28 -11.76 3.60 11.50
CA LEU A 28 -12.98 4.30 11.91
C LEU A 28 -13.78 3.51 12.95
N THR A 29 -13.86 2.18 12.81
CA THR A 29 -14.49 1.32 13.83
C THR A 29 -13.75 1.40 15.16
N GLY A 30 -12.42 1.34 15.13
CA GLY A 30 -11.58 1.52 16.32
C GLY A 30 -11.81 2.89 16.97
N TRP A 31 -11.88 3.96 16.18
CA TRP A 31 -12.23 5.29 16.68
C TRP A 31 -13.61 5.30 17.34
N TRP A 32 -14.63 4.80 16.65
CA TRP A 32 -16.02 4.80 17.14
C TRP A 32 -16.16 4.05 18.47
N VAL A 33 -15.54 2.87 18.62
CA VAL A 33 -15.62 2.10 19.87
C VAL A 33 -15.02 2.86 21.06
N ASN A 34 -14.03 3.72 20.82
CA ASN A 34 -13.39 4.52 21.88
C ASN A 34 -14.08 5.87 22.13
N ALA A 35 -14.54 6.55 21.08
CA ALA A 35 -15.06 7.92 21.16
C ALA A 35 -16.61 7.99 21.18
N LEU A 36 -17.28 6.95 20.70
CA LEU A 36 -18.75 6.85 20.52
C LEU A 36 -19.39 7.98 19.68
N HIS A 37 -18.57 8.69 18.90
CA HIS A 37 -19.00 9.68 17.92
C HIS A 37 -18.02 9.74 16.75
N VAL A 38 -18.48 10.29 15.62
CA VAL A 38 -17.61 10.63 14.48
C VAL A 38 -17.12 12.05 14.65
N SER A 39 -15.82 12.25 14.51
CA SER A 39 -15.18 13.55 14.58
C SER A 39 -14.21 13.75 13.41
N ALA A 40 -13.73 14.98 13.22
CA ALA A 40 -12.77 15.28 12.17
C ALA A 40 -11.47 14.48 12.33
N GLU A 41 -11.01 14.28 13.57
CA GLU A 41 -9.82 13.51 13.90
C GLU A 41 -9.97 12.04 13.49
N GLY A 42 -11.10 11.40 13.82
CA GLY A 42 -11.38 10.02 13.42
C GLY A 42 -11.43 9.85 11.90
N LEU A 43 -12.01 10.82 11.19
CA LEU A 43 -12.05 10.82 9.72
C LEU A 43 -10.65 11.01 9.11
N LEU A 44 -9.82 11.87 9.69
CA LEU A 44 -8.44 12.07 9.25
C LEU A 44 -7.60 10.79 9.45
N VAL A 45 -7.75 10.12 10.59
CA VAL A 45 -7.08 8.83 10.86
C VAL A 45 -7.53 7.77 9.85
N ALA A 46 -8.84 7.64 9.63
CA ALA A 46 -9.37 6.70 8.63
C ALA A 46 -8.86 7.02 7.21
N GLY A 47 -8.81 8.31 6.84
CA GLY A 47 -8.24 8.78 5.58
C GLY A 47 -6.75 8.47 5.44
N ALA A 48 -5.97 8.63 6.51
CA ALA A 48 -4.56 8.26 6.51
C ALA A 48 -4.38 6.74 6.30
N CYS A 49 -5.14 5.90 7.02
CA CYS A 49 -5.11 4.45 6.87
C CYS A 49 -5.56 4.00 5.47
N TYR A 50 -6.54 4.67 4.87
CA TYR A 50 -6.93 4.47 3.47
C TYR A 50 -5.76 4.71 2.52
N LEU A 51 -5.16 5.91 2.58
CA LEU A 51 -4.09 6.32 1.66
C LEU A 51 -2.85 5.43 1.81
N LEU A 52 -2.47 5.08 3.04
CA LEU A 52 -1.37 4.15 3.31
C LEU A 52 -1.65 2.77 2.72
N SER A 53 -2.85 2.22 2.93
CA SER A 53 -3.24 0.92 2.38
C SER A 53 -3.22 0.93 0.86
N LEU A 54 -3.70 2.01 0.24
CA LEU A 54 -3.69 2.18 -1.21
C LEU A 54 -2.25 2.26 -1.74
N ALA A 55 -1.38 3.05 -1.11
CA ALA A 55 0.02 3.16 -1.49
C ALA A 55 0.74 1.81 -1.40
N GLN A 56 0.58 1.09 -0.28
CA GLN A 56 1.15 -0.25 -0.10
C GLN A 56 0.64 -1.23 -1.17
N ARG A 57 -0.64 -1.19 -1.52
CA ARG A 57 -1.22 -2.05 -2.55
C ARG A 57 -0.66 -1.74 -3.94
N ARG A 58 -0.51 -0.46 -4.26
CA ARG A 58 0.05 0.02 -5.54
C ARG A 58 1.53 -0.34 -5.72
N LEU A 59 2.29 -0.36 -4.63
CA LEU A 59 3.70 -0.76 -4.66
C LEU A 59 3.87 -2.28 -4.63
N SER A 60 3.08 -3.01 -3.83
CA SER A 60 3.25 -4.46 -3.64
C SER A 60 2.75 -5.30 -4.81
N THR A 61 1.73 -4.84 -5.53
CA THR A 61 1.20 -5.54 -6.70
C THR A 61 2.26 -5.74 -7.79
N PRO A 62 2.91 -4.70 -8.33
CA PRO A 62 3.95 -4.85 -9.35
C PRO A 62 5.16 -5.65 -8.84
N VAL A 63 5.59 -5.47 -7.59
CA VAL A 63 6.65 -6.28 -6.99
C VAL A 63 6.29 -7.76 -6.98
N ARG A 64 5.06 -8.10 -6.54
CA ARG A 64 4.62 -9.48 -6.46
C ARG A 64 4.50 -10.12 -7.83
N GLU A 65 4.07 -9.36 -8.83
CA GLU A 65 4.06 -9.79 -10.24
C GLU A 65 5.49 -10.12 -10.70
N LEU A 66 6.42 -9.16 -10.57
CA LEU A 66 7.83 -9.31 -10.95
C LEU A 66 8.53 -10.48 -10.25
N ARG A 67 8.25 -10.71 -8.96
CA ARG A 67 8.94 -11.75 -8.17
C ARG A 67 8.32 -13.14 -8.24
N ARG A 68 7.00 -13.22 -8.43
CA ARG A 68 6.27 -14.50 -8.27
C ARG A 68 5.58 -14.99 -9.54
N ARG A 69 5.45 -14.15 -10.57
CA ARG A 69 4.71 -14.46 -11.80
C ARG A 69 5.50 -14.19 -13.07
N THR A 70 6.47 -13.28 -13.03
CA THR A 70 7.35 -13.02 -14.16
C THR A 70 8.46 -14.07 -14.26
N VAL A 71 8.52 -14.78 -15.39
CA VAL A 71 9.59 -15.74 -15.69
C VAL A 71 10.87 -15.03 -16.14
N SER A 72 10.74 -14.01 -16.97
CA SER A 72 11.86 -13.15 -17.38
C SER A 72 11.36 -11.75 -17.75
N VAL A 73 12.20 -10.75 -17.53
CA VAL A 73 12.07 -9.39 -18.04
C VAL A 73 13.47 -8.85 -18.27
N SER A 74 13.68 -8.22 -19.41
CA SER A 74 14.97 -7.66 -19.81
C SER A 74 14.75 -6.30 -20.47
N GLY A 75 15.62 -5.35 -20.19
CA GLY A 75 15.59 -4.04 -20.82
C GLY A 75 16.87 -3.25 -20.55
N ARG A 76 16.99 -2.09 -21.17
CA ARG A 76 18.16 -1.21 -21.03
C ARG A 76 17.69 0.21 -20.81
N GLN A 77 18.15 0.83 -19.74
CA GLN A 77 17.98 2.26 -19.47
C GLN A 77 19.24 2.98 -19.94
N VAL A 78 19.09 3.85 -20.94
CA VAL A 78 20.17 4.76 -21.37
C VAL A 78 19.99 6.07 -20.62
N LEU A 79 21.03 6.47 -19.89
CA LEU A 79 21.05 7.71 -19.14
C LEU A 79 21.43 8.88 -20.05
N ALA A 80 21.13 10.10 -19.61
CA ALA A 80 21.47 11.32 -20.35
C ALA A 80 22.98 11.48 -20.60
N ASP A 81 23.83 10.87 -19.78
CA ASP A 81 25.29 10.83 -19.94
C ASP A 81 25.78 9.71 -20.87
N GLY A 82 24.87 8.99 -21.53
CA GLY A 82 25.16 7.90 -22.44
C GLY A 82 25.46 6.56 -21.76
N ARG A 83 25.55 6.50 -20.42
CA ARG A 83 25.71 5.23 -19.71
C ARG A 83 24.47 4.36 -19.89
N ALA A 84 24.70 3.06 -19.95
CA ALA A 84 23.64 2.07 -20.03
C ALA A 84 23.53 1.27 -18.75
N ILE A 85 22.31 1.11 -18.29
CA ILE A 85 21.92 0.32 -17.14
C ILE A 85 21.05 -0.83 -17.65
N GLU A 86 21.52 -2.05 -17.45
CA GLU A 86 20.68 -3.24 -17.66
C GLU A 86 19.56 -3.29 -16.60
N LEU A 87 18.36 -3.61 -17.07
CA LEU A 87 17.14 -3.76 -16.28
C LEU A 87 16.71 -5.22 -16.29
N ASP A 88 16.56 -5.77 -15.10
CA ASP A 88 15.98 -7.08 -14.83
C ASP A 88 14.83 -6.96 -13.81
N ALA A 89 14.16 -8.06 -13.51
CA ALA A 89 13.04 -8.08 -12.57
C ALA A 89 13.46 -7.56 -11.18
N ALA A 90 14.67 -7.91 -10.74
CA ALA A 90 15.19 -7.54 -9.44
C ALA A 90 15.39 -6.03 -9.33
N ARG A 91 16.03 -5.41 -10.33
CA ARG A 91 16.29 -3.98 -10.39
C ARG A 91 15.01 -3.16 -10.52
N LEU A 92 14.02 -3.64 -11.25
CA LEU A 92 12.69 -2.99 -11.35
C LEU A 92 11.91 -3.09 -10.03
N ALA A 93 11.99 -4.22 -9.32
CA ALA A 93 11.30 -4.41 -8.04
C ALA A 93 11.97 -3.70 -6.86
N ALA A 94 13.30 -3.57 -6.87
CA ALA A 94 14.10 -3.04 -5.76
C ALA A 94 13.61 -1.70 -5.17
N PRO A 95 13.35 -0.63 -5.96
CA PRO A 95 12.89 0.64 -5.39
C PRO A 95 11.50 0.54 -4.75
N LEU A 96 10.61 -0.29 -5.32
CA LEU A 96 9.26 -0.50 -4.82
C LEU A 96 9.27 -1.28 -3.49
N ASP A 97 10.10 -2.33 -3.41
CA ASP A 97 10.33 -3.08 -2.17
C ASP A 97 10.97 -2.20 -1.10
N GLY A 98 11.93 -1.36 -1.47
CA GLY A 98 12.54 -0.37 -0.58
C GLY A 98 11.51 0.60 0.01
N ALA A 99 10.66 1.18 -0.85
CA ALA A 99 9.57 2.06 -0.43
C ALA A 99 8.58 1.36 0.52
N LEU A 100 8.18 0.12 0.22
CA LEU A 100 7.30 -0.68 1.08
C LEU A 100 7.90 -0.93 2.46
N ARG A 101 9.19 -1.28 2.54
CA ARG A 101 9.89 -1.47 3.81
C ARG A 101 9.96 -0.18 4.61
N ALA A 102 10.28 0.94 3.96
CA ALA A 102 10.31 2.25 4.61
C ALA A 102 8.92 2.65 5.13
N CYS A 103 7.84 2.43 4.37
CA CYS A 103 6.48 2.65 4.83
C CYS A 103 6.13 1.79 6.05
N ALA A 104 6.51 0.50 6.05
CA ALA A 104 6.24 -0.42 7.16
C ALA A 104 6.98 0.02 8.44
N CYS A 105 8.29 0.26 8.35
CA CYS A 105 9.08 0.73 9.49
C CYS A 105 8.59 2.11 9.98
N GLY A 106 8.33 3.03 9.06
CA GLY A 106 7.85 4.37 9.38
C GLY A 106 6.51 4.36 10.14
N LEU A 107 5.56 3.50 9.72
CA LEU A 107 4.29 3.36 10.42
C LEU A 107 4.46 2.79 11.84
N VAL A 108 5.32 1.78 12.01
CA VAL A 108 5.61 1.20 13.33
C VAL A 108 6.25 2.24 14.26
N VAL A 109 7.26 2.97 13.78
CA VAL A 109 7.94 4.01 14.57
C VAL A 109 7.00 5.16 14.91
N LEU A 110 6.17 5.61 13.96
CA LEU A 110 5.16 6.65 14.19
C LEU A 110 4.15 6.20 15.26
N ALA A 111 3.62 4.98 15.14
CA ALA A 111 2.67 4.43 16.12
C ALA A 111 3.29 4.32 17.52
N ALA A 112 4.51 3.79 17.62
CA ALA A 112 5.25 3.70 18.89
C ALA A 112 5.49 5.08 19.50
N GLY A 113 5.86 6.07 18.69
CA GLY A 113 6.03 7.46 19.13
C GLY A 113 4.74 8.08 19.64
N LEU A 114 3.60 7.86 18.97
CA LEU A 114 2.30 8.35 19.41
C LEU A 114 1.85 7.71 20.74
N VAL A 115 2.14 6.42 20.94
CA VAL A 115 1.88 5.76 22.23
C VAL A 115 2.78 6.33 23.32
N ALA A 116 4.08 6.43 23.06
CA ALA A 116 5.04 6.97 24.03
C ALA A 116 4.75 8.44 24.40
N ALA A 117 4.27 9.26 23.47
CA ALA A 117 3.90 10.65 23.74
C ALA A 117 2.59 10.81 24.56
N ARG A 118 1.84 9.72 24.74
CA ARG A 118 0.61 9.68 25.55
C ARG A 118 0.81 9.06 26.93
N LEU A 119 1.93 8.38 27.17
CA LEU A 119 2.36 7.85 28.47
C LEU A 119 2.97 8.97 29.31
#